data_AF-A0A3M7EKD1-F1
#
_entry.id   AF-A0A3M7EKD1-F1
#
_cell.length_a   1.000
_cell.length_b   1.000
_cell.length_c   1.000
_cell.angle_alpha   90.00
_cell.angle_beta   90.00
_cell.angle_gamma   90.00
#
_symmetry.space_group_name_H-M   'P 1'
#
loop_
_entity.id
_entity.type
_entity.pdbx_description
1 polymer ?
#
loop_
_entity_poly.entity_id
_entity_poly.type
_entity_poly.pdbx_seq_one_letter_code
_entity_poly.pdbx_strand_id
1 'polypeptide(L)'
;MGHSIVHLPNGQTLTVTPVFGGIQFKANELSTHHSFFPPGWTIILHSEDDDEDNLPKPSTAAHIAADPQNMPDPGPGATAPKKRHVHRFKRPSLRNDHLFISSISNPSSHDFRPAGSPTRQIAMMLWATLWWYFHQAQPSPYLINDSSKLTPEEGRPRGEWRVNINREGIFKGKHLLPKLERMGLIASEDSSVGLEPEDTGTGEGWAKMFVSQRSFWQMDARTYLFTLSPAQQANSPYPALSPASSRPTSPTRAGSGLSIREGESGSRHAAQGVAPHLARADTPPGPFSSGSHLPTFYPPPPLQYTTTNGKRHPIRPKPPRQGETFYTRYIPSLGQYLSFRVASLSPNPIMHRGPQAAVSTDPNLSQQTRDSLRSANTSISDATIASLGNNLTLQDRHQGAEMETGTVQTGDAELLHKWMNDPRVAHSWGEDGPIEHQREFLKANLTSKHSFPVIGCFDGKPFGYFEIYWVKEDKLSSHLDHVGDWDRGFHVLVGEQEFRGPHRVKVWLSALVHYCWLADLRTSVAMLEPRVDNVKLRKYCEEVGFFKEKEVSFPHKQSNLMKIRREAWERPEL
;
A
#
# COMPACT_ATOMS: atom_id res chain seq x y z
N MET A 1 3.88 -22.54 -0.79
CA MET A 1 3.19 -21.55 0.05
C MET A 1 4.14 -20.40 0.27
N GLY A 2 3.68 -19.15 0.14
CA GLY A 2 4.51 -17.96 0.32
C GLY A 2 4.79 -17.63 1.78
N HIS A 3 5.19 -16.37 2.02
CA HIS A 3 5.65 -15.88 3.32
C HIS A 3 4.66 -16.18 4.46
N SER A 4 5.18 -16.76 5.54
CA SER A 4 4.46 -17.01 6.80
C SER A 4 4.26 -15.75 7.65
N ILE A 5 5.00 -14.68 7.36
CA ILE A 5 4.85 -13.36 7.98
C ILE A 5 4.55 -12.36 6.86
N VAL A 6 3.51 -11.56 7.08
CA VAL A 6 3.08 -10.48 6.21
C VAL A 6 3.44 -9.16 6.88
N HIS A 7 4.22 -8.34 6.18
CA HIS A 7 4.59 -6.99 6.59
C HIS A 7 3.69 -5.99 5.85
N LEU A 8 2.92 -5.19 6.60
CA LEU A 8 1.97 -4.22 6.03
C LEU A 8 2.58 -2.80 5.96
N PRO A 9 2.16 -1.95 5.01
CA PRO A 9 2.66 -0.57 4.88
C PRO A 9 2.53 0.32 6.13
N ASN A 10 1.56 0.05 7.01
CA ASN A 10 1.37 0.75 8.28
C ASN A 10 2.28 0.24 9.41
N GLY A 11 3.13 -0.75 9.14
CA GLY A 11 4.09 -1.35 10.06
C GLY A 11 3.62 -2.59 10.80
N GLN A 12 2.31 -2.87 10.80
CA GLN A 12 1.78 -4.06 11.46
C GLN A 12 2.22 -5.35 10.75
N THR A 13 2.42 -6.41 11.54
CA THR A 13 2.74 -7.74 11.01
C THR A 13 1.66 -8.77 11.34
N LEU A 14 1.39 -9.64 10.37
CA LEU A 14 0.45 -10.76 10.50
C LEU A 14 1.19 -12.08 10.28
N THR A 15 0.94 -13.07 11.12
CA THR A 15 1.34 -14.46 10.87
C THR A 15 0.27 -15.17 10.05
N VAL A 16 0.68 -15.93 9.04
CA VAL A 16 -0.20 -16.67 8.12
C VAL A 16 0.12 -18.17 8.21
N THR A 17 -0.85 -18.95 8.68
CA THR A 17 -0.69 -20.38 9.00
C THR A 17 -1.79 -21.21 8.33
N PRO A 18 -1.46 -22.28 7.60
CA PRO A 18 -2.47 -23.23 7.11
C PRO A 18 -3.16 -23.93 8.29
N VAL A 19 -4.50 -24.01 8.25
CA VAL A 19 -5.32 -24.69 9.26
C VAL A 19 -6.23 -25.73 8.62
N PHE A 20 -6.94 -26.52 9.43
CA PHE A 20 -7.95 -27.42 8.89
C PHE A 20 -9.04 -26.62 8.15
N GLY A 21 -9.29 -26.97 6.89
CA GLY A 21 -10.24 -26.29 6.01
C GLY A 21 -9.78 -24.97 5.38
N GLY A 22 -8.68 -24.34 5.80
CA GLY A 22 -8.35 -22.99 5.33
C GLY A 22 -6.97 -22.45 5.66
N ILE A 23 -6.86 -21.13 5.66
CA ILE A 23 -5.63 -20.38 6.00
C ILE A 23 -6.00 -19.34 7.07
N GLN A 24 -5.30 -19.35 8.20
CA GLN A 24 -5.52 -18.43 9.30
C GLN A 24 -4.51 -17.28 9.26
N PHE A 25 -5.01 -16.07 9.42
CA PHE A 25 -4.23 -14.86 9.66
C PHE A 25 -4.34 -14.50 11.14
N LYS A 26 -3.21 -14.16 11.78
CA LYS A 26 -3.15 -13.75 13.19
C LYS A 26 -2.37 -12.44 13.31
N ALA A 27 -2.91 -11.46 14.03
CA ALA A 27 -2.17 -10.23 14.34
C ALA A 27 -1.05 -10.51 15.35
N ASN A 28 0.17 -10.08 15.07
CA ASN A 28 1.31 -10.30 15.96
C ASN A 28 1.34 -9.28 17.10
N GLU A 29 0.99 -8.03 16.81
CA GLU A 29 0.94 -6.92 17.78
C GLU A 29 -0.49 -6.76 18.34
N LEU A 30 -0.79 -7.56 19.36
CA LEU A 30 -2.05 -7.52 20.12
C LEU A 30 -1.99 -6.56 21.32
N SER A 31 -0.79 -6.22 21.78
CA SER A 31 -0.54 -5.53 23.05
C SER A 31 -0.69 -4.00 23.02
N THR A 32 -0.88 -3.41 21.85
CA THR A 32 -1.37 -2.02 21.77
C THR A 32 -2.90 -2.05 21.89
N HIS A 33 -3.46 -1.36 22.89
CA HIS A 33 -4.92 -1.28 23.15
C HIS A 33 -5.78 -0.63 22.03
N HIS A 34 -5.22 -0.51 20.82
CA HIS A 34 -5.78 0.10 19.62
C HIS A 34 -5.55 -0.76 18.36
N SER A 35 -5.27 -2.06 18.50
CA SER A 35 -5.11 -2.95 17.34
C SER A 35 -6.42 -3.06 16.54
N PHE A 36 -6.42 -2.57 15.30
CA PHE A 36 -7.59 -2.57 14.43
C PHE A 36 -7.94 -3.94 13.85
N PHE A 37 -6.93 -4.80 13.70
CA PHE A 37 -7.14 -6.16 13.23
C PHE A 37 -7.81 -6.96 14.35
N PRO A 38 -8.83 -7.79 14.03
CA PRO A 38 -9.25 -8.80 14.98
C PRO A 38 -8.06 -9.73 15.27
N PRO A 39 -7.98 -10.35 16.47
CA PRO A 39 -6.86 -11.20 16.85
C PRO A 39 -6.46 -12.26 15.82
N GLY A 40 -7.43 -12.75 15.07
CA GLY A 40 -7.20 -13.44 13.81
C GLY A 40 -8.47 -13.57 12.97
N TRP A 41 -8.31 -14.11 11.77
CA TRP A 41 -9.41 -14.51 10.88
C TRP A 41 -8.99 -15.70 10.04
N THR A 42 -9.95 -16.50 9.60
CA THR A 42 -9.71 -17.64 8.72
C THR A 42 -10.33 -17.37 7.36
N ILE A 43 -9.58 -17.68 6.30
CA ILE A 43 -10.08 -17.68 4.94
C ILE A 43 -10.19 -19.11 4.43
N ILE A 44 -11.12 -19.33 3.51
CA ILE A 44 -11.10 -20.47 2.59
C ILE A 44 -10.55 -19.95 1.28
N LEU A 45 -9.54 -20.64 0.75
CA LEU A 45 -8.95 -20.38 -0.56
C LEU A 45 -8.82 -21.71 -1.28
N HIS A 46 -9.49 -21.82 -2.41
CA HIS A 46 -9.49 -23.00 -3.28
C HIS A 46 -9.33 -22.57 -4.73
N SER A 47 -9.00 -23.53 -5.58
CA SER A 47 -8.88 -23.31 -7.03
C SER A 47 -9.84 -24.27 -7.74
N GLU A 48 -10.48 -23.80 -8.81
CA GLU A 48 -11.28 -24.62 -9.71
C GLU A 48 -10.45 -25.00 -10.94
N ASP A 49 -10.57 -26.24 -11.40
CA ASP A 49 -10.05 -26.65 -12.71
C ASP A 49 -10.89 -25.98 -13.82
N ASP A 50 -10.27 -25.51 -14.91
CA ASP A 50 -11.01 -24.96 -16.05
C ASP A 50 -11.92 -26.03 -16.67
N ASP A 51 -13.15 -25.64 -17.02
CA ASP A 51 -14.15 -26.53 -17.65
C ASP A 51 -13.69 -27.07 -19.04
N GLU A 52 -12.58 -26.54 -19.60
CA GLU A 52 -11.92 -26.99 -20.84
C GLU A 52 -10.63 -27.82 -20.62
N ASP A 53 -10.02 -27.83 -19.43
CA ASP A 53 -8.71 -28.48 -19.20
C ASP A 53 -8.80 -30.02 -19.12
N ASN A 54 -10.02 -30.58 -19.03
CA ASN A 54 -10.27 -32.03 -18.94
C ASN A 54 -10.99 -32.59 -20.19
N LEU A 55 -10.32 -32.56 -21.33
CA LEU A 55 -10.54 -33.59 -22.36
C LEU A 55 -9.77 -34.86 -21.96
N PRO A 56 -10.44 -36.00 -21.69
CA PRO A 56 -9.74 -37.24 -21.46
C PRO A 56 -8.94 -37.61 -22.71
N LYS A 57 -7.64 -37.86 -22.55
CA LYS A 57 -6.83 -38.46 -23.63
C LYS A 57 -7.50 -39.76 -24.06
N PRO A 58 -7.69 -40.03 -25.37
CA PRO A 58 -8.26 -41.29 -25.82
C PRO A 58 -7.27 -42.42 -25.51
N SER A 59 -7.46 -43.07 -24.36
CA SER A 59 -6.79 -44.33 -24.03
C SER A 59 -7.37 -45.42 -24.91
N THR A 60 -6.64 -45.80 -25.95
CA THR A 60 -6.90 -47.04 -26.69
C THR A 60 -6.82 -48.24 -25.74
N ALA A 61 -7.84 -49.11 -25.82
CA ALA A 61 -8.12 -50.26 -24.94
C ALA A 61 -8.62 -49.89 -23.50
N ALA A 62 -9.59 -50.60 -22.91
CA ALA A 62 -10.21 -51.87 -23.32
C ALA A 62 -11.75 -51.89 -23.13
N HIS A 63 -12.43 -52.75 -23.89
CA HIS A 63 -13.85 -53.07 -23.70
C HIS A 63 -14.09 -53.85 -22.41
N ILE A 64 -15.04 -53.42 -21.58
CA ILE A 64 -15.99 -54.31 -20.89
C ILE A 64 -17.37 -53.65 -20.98
N ALA A 65 -18.37 -54.39 -21.46
CA ALA A 65 -19.74 -53.90 -21.58
C ALA A 65 -20.48 -53.95 -20.24
N ALA A 66 -21.34 -52.97 -19.99
CA ALA A 66 -22.39 -53.02 -18.97
C ALA A 66 -23.73 -52.64 -19.62
N ASP A 67 -24.79 -53.30 -19.16
CA ASP A 67 -26.09 -53.46 -19.82
C ASP A 67 -26.99 -52.19 -19.79
N PRO A 68 -27.55 -51.71 -20.92
CA PRO A 68 -28.34 -50.49 -20.97
C PRO A 68 -29.86 -50.73 -20.90
N GLN A 69 -30.40 -51.11 -19.73
CA GLN A 69 -31.85 -51.15 -19.48
C GLN A 69 -32.27 -50.57 -18.12
N ASN A 70 -32.14 -49.24 -17.95
CA ASN A 70 -33.09 -48.35 -17.24
C ASN A 70 -32.43 -46.99 -16.93
N MET A 71 -32.64 -46.00 -17.81
CA MET A 71 -32.57 -44.57 -17.47
C MET A 71 -33.59 -43.82 -18.34
N PRO A 72 -34.35 -42.86 -17.79
CA PRO A 72 -35.26 -42.04 -18.60
C PRO A 72 -34.49 -41.06 -19.48
N ASP A 73 -35.00 -40.87 -20.69
CA ASP A 73 -34.41 -40.08 -21.77
C ASP A 73 -34.36 -38.58 -21.43
N PRO A 74 -33.17 -37.93 -21.36
CA PRO A 74 -33.06 -36.50 -21.21
C PRO A 74 -33.29 -35.82 -22.57
N GLY A 75 -34.42 -35.11 -22.69
CA GLY A 75 -34.85 -34.48 -23.95
C GLY A 75 -33.80 -33.58 -24.62
N PRO A 76 -33.89 -33.40 -25.96
CA PRO A 76 -32.84 -32.79 -26.77
C PRO A 76 -32.63 -31.31 -26.43
N GLY A 77 -31.60 -31.04 -25.63
CA GLY A 77 -31.20 -29.68 -25.21
C GLY A 77 -30.61 -29.60 -23.80
N ALA A 78 -30.79 -30.60 -22.94
CA ALA A 78 -30.27 -30.60 -21.58
C ALA A 78 -28.82 -31.13 -21.51
N THR A 79 -27.82 -30.25 -21.67
CA THR A 79 -26.45 -30.57 -21.26
C THR A 79 -26.40 -30.78 -19.75
N ALA A 80 -26.16 -32.01 -19.29
CA ALA A 80 -25.98 -32.28 -17.87
C ALA A 80 -24.83 -31.42 -17.31
N PRO A 81 -24.98 -30.78 -16.13
CA PRO A 81 -23.96 -29.92 -15.57
C PRO A 81 -22.71 -30.76 -15.26
N LYS A 82 -21.61 -30.50 -15.98
CA LYS A 82 -20.30 -31.10 -15.70
C LYS A 82 -19.90 -30.74 -14.27
N LYS A 83 -19.39 -31.71 -13.51
CA LYS A 83 -18.98 -31.48 -12.13
C LYS A 83 -17.71 -30.65 -12.11
N ARG A 84 -17.81 -29.41 -11.61
CA ARG A 84 -16.64 -28.58 -11.30
C ARG A 84 -15.76 -29.27 -10.26
N HIS A 85 -14.48 -29.44 -10.58
CA HIS A 85 -13.50 -30.02 -9.68
C HIS A 85 -12.83 -28.91 -8.85
N VAL A 86 -13.35 -28.70 -7.65
CA VAL A 86 -12.75 -27.82 -6.64
C VAL A 86 -11.59 -28.54 -5.97
N HIS A 87 -10.40 -27.92 -5.95
CA HIS A 87 -9.23 -28.48 -5.29
C HIS A 87 -8.58 -27.50 -4.30
N ARG A 88 -7.85 -28.06 -3.32
CA ARG A 88 -7.15 -27.27 -2.29
C ARG A 88 -6.06 -26.41 -2.93
N PHE A 89 -6.08 -25.11 -2.64
CA PHE A 89 -5.06 -24.16 -3.08
C PHE A 89 -3.63 -24.62 -2.73
N LYS A 90 -2.75 -24.60 -3.74
CA LYS A 90 -1.31 -24.94 -3.61
C LYS A 90 -0.39 -23.80 -4.08
N ARG A 91 -0.78 -23.17 -5.18
CA ARG A 91 -0.17 -22.03 -5.86
C ARG A 91 -1.31 -21.21 -6.49
N PRO A 92 -1.10 -19.92 -6.79
CA PRO A 92 -2.09 -19.15 -7.55
C PRO A 92 -2.42 -19.75 -8.91
N SER A 93 -3.69 -19.67 -9.31
CA SER A 93 -4.13 -19.77 -10.70
C SER A 93 -4.30 -18.38 -11.31
N LEU A 94 -4.49 -18.30 -12.64
CA LEU A 94 -4.61 -17.01 -13.31
C LEU A 94 -5.98 -16.35 -13.04
N ARG A 95 -7.09 -17.11 -13.04
CA ARG A 95 -8.45 -16.55 -12.87
C ARG A 95 -9.41 -17.41 -12.03
N ASN A 96 -8.98 -18.58 -11.56
CA ASN A 96 -9.87 -19.64 -11.03
C ASN A 96 -9.66 -19.88 -9.53
N ASP A 97 -9.02 -18.93 -8.84
CA ASP A 97 -8.89 -18.96 -7.39
C ASP A 97 -10.11 -18.29 -6.77
N HIS A 98 -10.69 -18.94 -5.77
CA HIS A 98 -11.91 -18.53 -5.09
C HIS A 98 -11.64 -18.35 -3.60
N LEU A 99 -12.00 -17.17 -3.09
CA LEU A 99 -11.67 -16.71 -1.75
C LEU A 99 -12.91 -16.21 -1.00
N PHE A 100 -13.03 -16.62 0.26
CA PHE A 100 -13.91 -15.95 1.21
C PHE A 100 -13.38 -16.02 2.64
N ILE A 101 -13.77 -15.07 3.50
CA ILE A 101 -13.46 -15.11 4.93
C ILE A 101 -14.53 -15.96 5.62
N SER A 102 -14.14 -17.11 6.19
CA SER A 102 -15.06 -18.05 6.85
C SER A 102 -15.37 -17.67 8.30
N SER A 103 -14.38 -17.16 9.04
CA SER A 103 -14.56 -16.81 10.45
C SER A 103 -13.63 -15.68 10.92
N ILE A 104 -14.03 -15.02 12.01
CA ILE A 104 -13.26 -13.97 12.68
C ILE A 104 -13.07 -14.40 14.14
N SER A 105 -11.83 -14.36 14.64
CA SER A 105 -11.51 -14.73 16.02
C SER A 105 -11.82 -13.56 16.96
N ASN A 106 -12.96 -13.61 17.63
CA ASN A 106 -13.40 -12.62 18.63
C ASN A 106 -13.37 -13.25 20.04
N PRO A 107 -12.23 -13.22 20.76
CA PRO A 107 -12.15 -13.71 22.13
C PRO A 107 -13.00 -12.84 23.07
N SER A 108 -13.66 -13.46 24.04
CA SER A 108 -14.50 -12.78 25.04
C SER A 108 -13.66 -12.18 26.18
N SER A 109 -12.88 -11.13 25.90
CA SER A 109 -12.26 -10.29 26.93
C SER A 109 -12.67 -8.82 26.80
N HIS A 110 -12.52 -8.07 27.90
CA HIS A 110 -12.78 -6.64 27.98
C HIS A 110 -11.81 -5.80 27.12
N ASP A 111 -10.69 -6.38 26.71
CA ASP A 111 -9.66 -5.76 25.86
C ASP A 111 -10.08 -5.73 24.39
N PHE A 112 -10.90 -6.70 23.95
CA PHE A 112 -11.35 -6.84 22.56
C PHE A 112 -12.77 -6.32 22.39
N ARG A 113 -12.90 -4.99 22.37
CA ARG A 113 -14.18 -4.33 22.06
C ARG A 113 -14.62 -4.62 20.63
N PRO A 114 -15.94 -4.78 20.36
CA PRO A 114 -16.46 -4.89 19.00
C PRO A 114 -16.02 -3.71 18.12
N ALA A 115 -15.72 -3.98 16.84
CA ALA A 115 -15.29 -2.95 15.91
C ALA A 115 -16.36 -1.87 15.72
N GLY A 116 -15.98 -0.59 15.88
CA GLY A 116 -16.87 0.56 15.68
C GLY A 116 -17.44 0.67 14.25
N SER A 117 -16.86 -0.04 13.27
CA SER A 117 -17.47 -0.27 11.97
C SER A 117 -17.09 -1.66 11.44
N PRO A 118 -17.96 -2.68 11.57
CA PRO A 118 -17.68 -4.04 11.11
C PRO A 118 -17.34 -4.11 9.62
N THR A 119 -18.00 -3.32 8.77
CA THR A 119 -17.68 -3.26 7.33
C THR A 119 -16.24 -2.78 7.07
N ARG A 120 -15.74 -1.79 7.82
CA ARG A 120 -14.35 -1.32 7.67
C ARG A 120 -13.35 -2.36 8.13
N GLN A 121 -13.62 -3.04 9.25
CA GLN A 121 -12.76 -4.13 9.73
C GLN A 121 -12.67 -5.26 8.69
N ILE A 122 -13.79 -5.66 8.09
CA ILE A 122 -13.84 -6.67 7.04
C ILE A 122 -13.09 -6.22 5.78
N ALA A 123 -13.27 -4.97 5.34
CA ALA A 123 -12.54 -4.42 4.20
C ALA A 123 -11.02 -4.43 4.44
N MET A 124 -10.57 -4.09 5.65
CA MET A 124 -9.17 -4.12 6.05
C MET A 124 -8.61 -5.55 6.11
N MET A 125 -9.36 -6.52 6.65
CA MET A 125 -8.99 -7.95 6.63
C MET A 125 -8.86 -8.48 5.20
N LEU A 126 -9.82 -8.16 4.32
CA LEU A 126 -9.79 -8.57 2.92
C LEU A 126 -8.61 -7.91 2.19
N TRP A 127 -8.35 -6.61 2.39
CA TRP A 127 -7.19 -5.94 1.81
C TRP A 127 -5.86 -6.57 2.26
N ALA A 128 -5.70 -6.86 3.56
CA ALA A 128 -4.50 -7.52 4.09
C ALA A 128 -4.34 -8.97 3.59
N THR A 129 -5.47 -9.65 3.33
CA THR A 129 -5.48 -10.98 2.71
C THR A 129 -5.05 -10.92 1.25
N LEU A 130 -5.56 -9.96 0.49
CA LEU A 130 -5.20 -9.71 -0.91
C LEU A 130 -3.74 -9.27 -1.04
N TRP A 131 -3.22 -8.50 -0.08
CA TRP A 131 -1.81 -8.18 0.04
C TRP A 131 -0.97 -9.47 0.10
N TRP A 132 -1.27 -10.39 1.03
CA TRP A 132 -0.57 -11.69 1.08
C TRP A 132 -0.72 -12.52 -0.21
N TYR A 133 -1.90 -12.51 -0.84
CA TYR A 133 -2.17 -13.27 -2.06
C TYR A 133 -1.38 -12.74 -3.28
N PHE A 134 -1.34 -11.43 -3.51
CA PHE A 134 -0.59 -10.84 -4.62
C PHE A 134 0.93 -10.72 -4.38
N HIS A 135 1.41 -11.14 -3.20
CA HIS A 135 2.82 -11.44 -2.92
C HIS A 135 3.21 -12.91 -3.18
N GLN A 136 2.25 -13.79 -3.52
CA GLN A 136 2.60 -15.15 -3.95
C GLN A 136 3.32 -15.11 -5.31
N ALA A 137 3.98 -16.22 -5.67
CA ALA A 137 4.59 -16.38 -6.99
C ALA A 137 3.51 -16.25 -8.09
N GLN A 138 3.73 -15.34 -9.03
CA GLN A 138 2.81 -15.04 -10.12
C GLN A 138 2.58 -16.29 -11.01
N PRO A 139 1.32 -16.62 -11.36
CA PRO A 139 1.02 -17.70 -12.31
C PRO A 139 1.51 -17.33 -13.72
N SER A 140 1.55 -18.29 -14.64
CA SER A 140 1.81 -17.98 -16.05
C SER A 140 0.75 -17.00 -16.55
N PRO A 141 1.14 -15.88 -17.20
CA PRO A 141 0.18 -14.89 -17.70
C PRO A 141 -0.57 -15.38 -18.94
N TYR A 142 -0.17 -16.49 -19.53
CA TYR A 142 -0.69 -17.00 -20.79
C TYR A 142 -1.96 -17.82 -20.60
N LEU A 143 -3.01 -17.47 -21.33
CA LEU A 143 -4.27 -18.19 -21.37
C LEU A 143 -4.13 -19.45 -22.24
N ILE A 144 -4.54 -20.58 -21.67
CA ILE A 144 -4.72 -21.84 -22.38
C ILE A 144 -6.21 -21.94 -22.73
N ASN A 145 -6.52 -22.06 -24.01
CA ASN A 145 -7.85 -22.38 -24.52
C ASN A 145 -7.68 -23.16 -25.83
N ASP A 146 -8.75 -23.78 -26.35
CA ASP A 146 -8.65 -24.59 -27.57
C ASP A 146 -8.09 -23.81 -28.78
N SER A 147 -8.35 -22.49 -28.84
CA SER A 147 -7.81 -21.60 -29.87
C SER A 147 -6.30 -21.33 -29.75
N SER A 148 -5.74 -21.32 -28.53
CA SER A 148 -4.31 -21.04 -28.27
C SER A 148 -3.43 -22.30 -28.16
N LYS A 149 -4.04 -23.48 -28.26
CA LYS A 149 -3.42 -24.80 -28.12
C LYS A 149 -2.24 -25.06 -29.06
N LEU A 150 -2.34 -24.58 -30.31
CA LEU A 150 -1.27 -24.67 -31.32
C LEU A 150 -0.34 -23.44 -31.34
N THR A 151 -0.63 -22.41 -30.54
CA THR A 151 0.21 -21.22 -30.45
C THR A 151 1.38 -21.48 -29.49
N PRO A 152 2.64 -21.15 -29.87
CA PRO A 152 3.77 -21.16 -28.95
C PRO A 152 3.49 -20.31 -27.71
N GLU A 153 3.98 -20.72 -26.54
CA GLU A 153 3.58 -20.12 -25.26
C GLU A 153 3.74 -18.59 -25.23
N GLU A 154 4.86 -18.06 -25.74
CA GLU A 154 5.13 -16.61 -25.80
C GLU A 154 4.12 -15.82 -26.65
N GLY A 155 3.50 -16.45 -27.64
CA GLY A 155 2.50 -15.85 -28.53
C GLY A 155 1.05 -16.04 -28.06
N ARG A 156 0.81 -16.75 -26.95
CA ARG A 156 -0.55 -16.99 -26.45
C ARG A 156 -1.17 -15.69 -25.92
N PRO A 157 -2.52 -15.55 -25.96
CA PRO A 157 -3.20 -14.43 -25.33
C PRO A 157 -2.83 -14.31 -23.85
N ARG A 158 -2.59 -13.09 -23.38
CA ARG A 158 -2.30 -12.84 -21.96
C ARG A 158 -3.59 -12.53 -21.19
N GLY A 159 -3.76 -13.18 -20.05
CA GLY A 159 -4.85 -12.92 -19.09
C GLY A 159 -4.36 -12.10 -17.90
N GLU A 160 -5.31 -11.48 -17.20
CA GLU A 160 -5.05 -10.75 -15.97
C GLU A 160 -5.12 -11.70 -14.77
N TRP A 161 -4.12 -11.65 -13.88
CA TRP A 161 -4.14 -12.42 -12.64
C TRP A 161 -5.19 -11.86 -11.67
N ARG A 162 -6.24 -12.66 -11.39
CA ARG A 162 -7.34 -12.28 -10.50
C ARG A 162 -7.75 -13.41 -9.55
N VAL A 163 -8.41 -13.02 -8.46
CA VAL A 163 -9.05 -13.92 -7.49
C VAL A 163 -10.52 -13.55 -7.34
N ASN A 164 -11.39 -14.56 -7.35
CA ASN A 164 -12.84 -14.42 -7.20
C ASN A 164 -13.19 -14.33 -5.71
N ILE A 165 -14.13 -13.45 -5.35
CA ILE A 165 -14.59 -13.22 -3.99
C ILE A 165 -15.99 -13.80 -3.84
N ASN A 166 -16.08 -15.02 -3.29
CA ASN A 166 -17.35 -15.75 -3.20
C ASN A 166 -18.29 -15.09 -2.17
N ARG A 167 -19.60 -15.13 -2.45
CA ARG A 167 -20.68 -14.71 -1.52
C ARG A 167 -20.90 -15.75 -0.41
N GLU A 168 -19.83 -16.09 0.31
CA GLU A 168 -19.74 -17.15 1.30
C GLU A 168 -19.14 -16.66 2.62
N GLY A 169 -19.20 -17.51 3.67
CA GLY A 169 -18.79 -17.14 5.02
C GLY A 169 -19.44 -15.83 5.48
N ILE A 170 -18.64 -14.84 5.87
CA ILE A 170 -19.13 -13.52 6.28
C ILE A 170 -19.71 -12.68 5.13
N PHE A 171 -19.42 -13.01 3.87
CA PHE A 171 -19.87 -12.27 2.69
C PHE A 171 -21.30 -12.60 2.25
N LYS A 172 -21.98 -13.57 2.90
CA LYS A 172 -23.37 -13.97 2.59
C LYS A 172 -24.39 -12.83 2.71
N GLY A 173 -24.15 -11.85 3.58
CA GLY A 173 -25.09 -10.77 3.88
C GLY A 173 -25.28 -9.79 2.71
N LYS A 174 -26.55 -9.53 2.34
CA LYS A 174 -26.97 -8.76 1.14
C LYS A 174 -26.25 -7.42 0.93
N HIS A 175 -25.87 -6.73 2.00
CA HIS A 175 -25.33 -5.36 1.92
C HIS A 175 -23.80 -5.25 2.03
N LEU A 176 -23.06 -6.36 2.18
CA LEU A 176 -21.61 -6.30 2.41
C LEU A 176 -20.83 -6.14 1.10
N LEU A 177 -21.03 -7.03 0.12
CA LEU A 177 -20.36 -6.93 -1.19
C LEU A 177 -20.62 -5.56 -1.89
N PRO A 178 -21.85 -5.02 -1.93
CA PRO A 178 -22.10 -3.67 -2.46
C PRO A 178 -21.35 -2.55 -1.72
N LYS A 179 -21.03 -2.73 -0.43
CA LYS A 179 -20.22 -1.75 0.31
C LYS A 179 -18.73 -1.88 -0.02
N LEU A 180 -18.23 -3.10 -0.21
CA LEU A 180 -16.84 -3.35 -0.60
C LEU A 180 -16.55 -2.89 -2.04
N GLU A 181 -17.52 -3.05 -2.94
CA GLU A 181 -17.47 -2.53 -4.31
C GLU A 181 -17.44 -1.00 -4.33
N ARG A 182 -18.36 -0.32 -3.62
CA ARG A 182 -18.30 1.14 -3.45
C ARG A 182 -17.08 1.66 -2.69
N MET A 183 -16.38 0.81 -1.94
CA MET A 183 -15.08 1.13 -1.33
C MET A 183 -13.91 0.93 -2.31
N GLY A 184 -14.16 0.41 -3.52
CA GLY A 184 -13.17 0.17 -4.56
C GLY A 184 -12.33 -1.10 -4.34
N LEU A 185 -12.73 -2.00 -3.44
CA LEU A 185 -11.92 -3.17 -3.05
C LEU A 185 -12.21 -4.41 -3.90
N ILE A 186 -13.40 -4.52 -4.47
CA ILE A 186 -13.86 -5.62 -5.33
C ILE A 186 -14.62 -5.06 -6.53
N ALA A 187 -14.66 -5.79 -7.64
CA ALA A 187 -15.36 -5.41 -8.86
C ALA A 187 -16.22 -6.56 -9.42
N SER A 188 -17.13 -6.22 -10.34
CA SER A 188 -17.91 -7.17 -11.15
C SER A 188 -17.71 -6.85 -12.63
N GLU A 189 -17.78 -7.87 -13.49
CA GLU A 189 -17.89 -7.70 -14.95
C GLU A 189 -19.34 -7.44 -15.39
N ASP A 190 -20.32 -7.78 -14.53
CA ASP A 190 -21.74 -7.48 -14.74
C ASP A 190 -22.08 -6.07 -14.24
N SER A 191 -22.43 -5.20 -15.16
CA SER A 191 -22.89 -3.82 -14.92
C SER A 191 -24.40 -3.65 -15.12
N SER A 192 -25.15 -4.75 -15.25
CA SER A 192 -26.60 -4.70 -15.36
C SER A 192 -27.27 -4.39 -14.02
N VAL A 193 -28.51 -3.89 -14.08
CA VAL A 193 -29.31 -3.60 -12.88
C VAL A 193 -29.90 -4.88 -12.26
N GLY A 194 -29.97 -5.96 -13.03
CA GLY A 194 -30.75 -7.17 -12.69
C GLY A 194 -32.25 -7.01 -12.97
N LEU A 195 -32.97 -8.14 -12.91
CA LEU A 195 -34.43 -8.20 -13.12
C LEU A 195 -35.22 -8.33 -11.79
N GLU A 196 -34.57 -8.67 -10.68
CA GLU A 196 -35.22 -8.82 -9.38
C GLU A 196 -35.28 -7.48 -8.62
N PRO A 197 -36.48 -6.92 -8.33
CA PRO A 197 -36.59 -5.60 -7.70
C PRO A 197 -36.13 -5.57 -6.22
N GLU A 198 -36.13 -6.72 -5.54
CA GLU A 198 -35.89 -6.81 -4.09
C GLU A 198 -34.63 -7.61 -3.70
N ASP A 199 -33.83 -8.08 -4.68
CA ASP A 199 -32.70 -9.03 -4.49
C ASP A 199 -33.11 -10.20 -3.56
N THR A 200 -34.32 -10.73 -3.77
CA THR A 200 -34.97 -11.74 -2.89
C THR A 200 -34.60 -13.17 -3.26
N GLY A 201 -34.16 -13.40 -4.49
CA GLY A 201 -33.62 -14.67 -4.96
C GLY A 201 -32.16 -14.91 -4.59
N THR A 202 -31.49 -15.73 -5.41
CA THR A 202 -30.14 -16.28 -5.23
C THR A 202 -29.03 -15.23 -5.06
N GLY A 203 -29.28 -13.98 -5.44
CA GLY A 203 -28.33 -12.89 -5.30
C GLY A 203 -27.18 -12.93 -6.31
N GLU A 204 -27.46 -13.49 -7.50
CA GLU A 204 -26.54 -13.75 -8.61
C GLU A 204 -25.78 -12.51 -9.09
N GLY A 205 -26.40 -11.33 -9.07
CA GLY A 205 -25.74 -10.06 -9.45
C GLY A 205 -24.52 -9.70 -8.58
N TRP A 206 -24.39 -10.32 -7.39
CA TRP A 206 -23.23 -10.18 -6.50
C TRP A 206 -22.46 -11.50 -6.31
N ALA A 207 -22.67 -12.51 -7.16
CA ALA A 207 -21.99 -13.79 -7.07
C ALA A 207 -20.63 -13.83 -7.79
N LYS A 208 -20.43 -12.97 -8.80
CA LYS A 208 -19.24 -12.94 -9.66
C LYS A 208 -18.29 -11.79 -9.35
N MET A 209 -18.05 -11.53 -8.06
CA MET A 209 -17.11 -10.50 -7.62
C MET A 209 -15.66 -10.99 -7.75
N PHE A 210 -14.73 -10.09 -8.08
CA PHE A 210 -13.30 -10.42 -8.15
C PHE A 210 -12.41 -9.23 -7.77
N VAL A 211 -11.12 -9.51 -7.59
CA VAL A 211 -10.04 -8.53 -7.50
C VAL A 211 -8.91 -8.94 -8.43
N SER A 212 -8.40 -8.00 -9.22
CA SER A 212 -7.23 -8.23 -10.06
C SER A 212 -5.95 -7.72 -9.41
N GLN A 213 -4.81 -8.32 -9.76
CA GLN A 213 -3.50 -7.87 -9.29
C GLN A 213 -3.27 -6.39 -9.64
N ARG A 214 -3.58 -6.01 -10.88
CA ARG A 214 -3.37 -4.66 -11.40
C ARG A 214 -4.23 -3.63 -10.66
N SER A 215 -5.51 -3.93 -10.40
CA SER A 215 -6.37 -3.02 -9.65
C SER A 215 -5.94 -2.93 -8.19
N PHE A 216 -5.63 -4.06 -7.54
CA PHE A 216 -5.15 -4.10 -6.16
C PHE A 216 -3.92 -3.21 -5.91
N TRP A 217 -2.91 -3.29 -6.79
CA TRP A 217 -1.69 -2.47 -6.69
C TRP A 217 -1.88 -1.00 -7.06
N GLN A 218 -3.11 -0.57 -7.35
CA GLN A 218 -3.46 0.83 -7.57
C GLN A 218 -4.49 1.33 -6.55
N MET A 219 -4.85 0.49 -5.57
CA MET A 219 -5.67 0.86 -4.42
C MET A 219 -4.78 1.48 -3.33
N ASP A 220 -5.09 2.70 -2.89
CA ASP A 220 -4.34 3.31 -1.81
C ASP A 220 -4.62 2.61 -0.48
N ALA A 221 -3.56 2.02 0.10
CA ALA A 221 -3.60 1.32 1.38
C ALA A 221 -4.21 2.17 2.51
N ARG A 222 -4.09 3.51 2.47
CA ARG A 222 -4.64 4.45 3.47
C ARG A 222 -6.17 4.50 3.51
N THR A 223 -6.83 3.90 2.51
CA THR A 223 -8.28 3.71 2.46
C THR A 223 -8.75 2.61 3.43
N TYR A 224 -7.88 1.62 3.68
CA TYR A 224 -8.21 0.37 4.39
C TYR A 224 -7.39 0.21 5.68
N LEU A 225 -6.09 0.52 5.63
CA LEU A 225 -5.17 0.57 6.76
C LEU A 225 -5.16 1.98 7.34
N PHE A 226 -5.25 2.07 8.67
CA PHE A 226 -4.98 3.29 9.42
C PHE A 226 -4.48 2.90 10.82
N THR A 227 -3.75 3.81 11.46
CA THR A 227 -3.20 3.67 12.80
C THR A 227 -3.71 4.85 13.60
N LEU A 228 -4.31 4.63 14.78
CA LEU A 228 -4.63 5.75 15.65
C LEU A 228 -3.32 6.38 16.10
N SER A 229 -3.17 7.68 15.88
CA SER A 229 -2.21 8.42 16.70
C SER A 229 -2.63 8.22 18.16
N PRO A 230 -1.71 7.83 19.08
CA PRO A 230 -2.00 7.83 20.50
C PRO A 230 -2.56 9.21 20.84
N ALA A 231 -3.79 9.24 21.34
CA ALA A 231 -4.49 10.49 21.51
C ALA A 231 -3.68 11.37 22.48
N GLN A 232 -3.29 12.55 22.05
CA GLN A 232 -2.83 13.61 22.94
C GLN A 232 -4.05 14.11 23.73
N GLN A 233 -4.52 13.27 24.65
CA GLN A 233 -5.59 13.53 25.61
C GLN A 233 -5.11 14.57 26.64
N ALA A 234 -5.03 15.84 26.20
CA ALA A 234 -5.09 17.03 27.03
C ALA A 234 -5.13 18.32 26.17
N ASN A 235 -4.18 18.49 25.25
CA ASN A 235 -3.75 19.83 24.81
C ASN A 235 -3.80 20.08 23.29
N SER A 236 -4.90 19.70 22.62
CA SER A 236 -5.22 20.25 21.30
C SER A 236 -6.00 21.56 21.49
N PRO A 237 -5.57 22.70 20.90
CA PRO A 237 -6.35 23.94 20.90
C PRO A 237 -7.59 23.87 19.99
N TYR A 238 -7.73 22.78 19.20
CA TYR A 238 -8.92 22.48 18.42
C TYR A 238 -9.77 21.45 19.17
N PRO A 239 -11.02 21.77 19.56
CA PRO A 239 -11.91 20.80 20.19
C PRO A 239 -12.26 19.69 19.19
N ALA A 240 -12.20 18.45 19.64
CA ALA A 240 -12.61 17.27 18.87
C ALA A 240 -14.14 17.16 18.80
N LEU A 241 -14.79 18.16 18.21
CA LEU A 241 -16.20 18.13 17.88
C LEU A 241 -16.39 17.49 16.51
N SER A 242 -16.93 16.28 16.50
CA SER A 242 -17.52 15.68 15.29
C SER A 242 -18.53 16.66 14.66
N PRO A 243 -18.69 16.69 13.32
CA PRO A 243 -19.73 17.48 12.69
C PRO A 243 -21.10 17.14 13.29
N ALA A 244 -21.87 18.16 13.65
CA ALA A 244 -23.09 18.01 14.44
C ALA A 244 -24.08 17.02 13.80
N SER A 245 -24.80 16.28 14.64
CA SER A 245 -25.92 15.45 14.23
C SER A 245 -27.03 16.32 13.63
N SER A 246 -27.08 16.39 12.31
CA SER A 246 -28.12 17.08 11.54
C SER A 246 -29.44 16.32 11.61
N ARG A 247 -30.19 16.54 12.70
CA ARG A 247 -31.59 16.11 12.81
C ARG A 247 -32.44 17.28 13.30
N PRO A 248 -33.33 17.86 12.45
CA PRO A 248 -34.29 18.84 12.91
C PRO A 248 -35.36 18.14 13.75
N THR A 249 -35.36 18.36 15.06
CA THR A 249 -36.48 17.97 15.93
C THR A 249 -37.60 18.98 15.78
N SER A 250 -38.77 18.51 15.32
CA SER A 250 -39.99 19.31 15.19
C SER A 250 -40.45 19.92 16.53
N PRO A 251 -41.13 21.08 16.52
CA PRO A 251 -41.46 21.81 17.74
C PRO A 251 -42.65 21.19 18.49
N THR A 252 -42.50 20.98 19.79
CA THR A 252 -43.61 20.78 20.73
C THR A 252 -43.88 22.05 21.55
N ARG A 253 -45.12 22.20 22.01
CA ARG A 253 -45.71 23.49 22.44
C ARG A 253 -45.95 23.53 23.96
N ALA A 254 -45.79 24.73 24.53
CA ALA A 254 -46.20 25.20 25.86
C ALA A 254 -45.32 24.86 27.09
N GLY A 255 -45.20 25.85 27.99
CA GLY A 255 -44.54 25.76 29.30
C GLY A 255 -43.77 27.04 29.66
N SER A 256 -44.32 27.89 30.53
CA SER A 256 -43.84 29.27 30.81
C SER A 256 -43.28 29.50 32.23
N GLY A 257 -42.25 30.36 32.35
CA GLY A 257 -41.71 30.95 33.60
C GLY A 257 -40.23 31.36 33.39
N LEU A 258 -39.81 32.63 33.47
CA LEU A 258 -39.57 33.46 34.68
C LEU A 258 -38.57 32.76 35.66
N SER A 259 -37.45 33.35 36.13
CA SER A 259 -36.95 34.74 36.05
C SER A 259 -35.48 34.91 36.58
N ILE A 260 -34.80 36.01 36.18
CA ILE A 260 -34.04 36.98 37.04
C ILE A 260 -32.64 36.67 37.67
N ARG A 261 -31.66 37.57 37.37
CA ARG A 261 -30.51 38.12 38.20
C ARG A 261 -29.30 37.24 38.62
N GLU A 262 -28.13 37.77 39.06
CA GLU A 262 -27.32 39.02 38.88
C GLU A 262 -25.93 38.84 39.58
N GLY A 263 -24.87 39.57 39.18
CA GLY A 263 -23.58 39.70 39.92
C GLY A 263 -22.72 38.42 40.05
N GLU A 264 -21.47 38.39 40.52
CA GLU A 264 -20.39 39.35 40.84
C GLU A 264 -19.11 38.49 41.08
N SER A 265 -17.85 38.90 40.95
CA SER A 265 -17.23 40.17 40.53
C SER A 265 -15.88 39.89 39.79
N GLY A 266 -15.01 40.89 39.55
CA GLY A 266 -13.71 40.71 38.87
C GLY A 266 -12.47 40.81 39.77
N SER A 267 -11.32 40.30 39.29
CA SER A 267 -10.00 40.87 39.64
C SER A 267 -8.94 40.57 38.56
N ARG A 268 -8.08 41.55 38.28
CA ARG A 268 -6.91 41.41 37.42
C ARG A 268 -5.69 41.15 38.29
N HIS A 269 -5.11 39.96 38.21
CA HIS A 269 -3.72 39.74 38.64
C HIS A 269 -2.86 39.28 37.47
N ALA A 270 -1.93 40.15 37.08
CA ALA A 270 -0.80 39.75 36.26
C ALA A 270 0.13 38.90 37.13
N ALA A 271 0.38 37.66 36.71
CA ALA A 271 1.47 36.85 37.21
C ALA A 271 2.37 36.50 36.02
N GLN A 272 3.63 36.93 36.09
CA GLN A 272 4.66 36.46 35.17
C GLN A 272 4.85 34.96 35.42
N GLY A 273 4.41 34.14 34.47
CA GLY A 273 4.60 32.69 34.48
C GLY A 273 5.40 32.28 33.25
N VAL A 274 6.59 31.72 33.46
CA VAL A 274 7.49 31.28 32.40
C VAL A 274 6.74 30.33 31.46
N ALA A 275 6.69 30.66 30.16
CA ALA A 275 6.10 29.78 29.17
C ALA A 275 6.92 28.48 29.10
N PRO A 276 6.36 27.30 29.45
CA PRO A 276 7.08 26.05 29.25
C PRO A 276 7.22 25.84 27.74
N HIS A 277 8.43 25.52 27.30
CA HIS A 277 8.71 25.16 25.91
C HIS A 277 7.80 24.00 25.49
N LEU A 278 6.76 24.31 24.70
CA LEU A 278 5.95 23.31 24.03
C LEU A 278 6.83 22.63 22.98
N ALA A 279 7.46 21.52 23.37
CA ALA A 279 8.07 20.59 22.45
C ALA A 279 6.97 20.04 21.52
N ARG A 280 6.77 20.72 20.39
CA ARG A 280 6.17 20.09 19.21
C ARG A 280 6.98 18.82 18.95
N ALA A 281 6.32 17.72 18.63
CA ALA A 281 7.03 16.61 18.03
C ALA A 281 7.61 17.11 16.70
N ASP A 282 8.94 17.28 16.63
CA ASP A 282 9.64 17.83 15.45
C ASP A 282 9.47 16.99 14.18
N THR A 283 8.90 15.79 14.32
CA THR A 283 8.59 14.87 13.23
C THR A 283 7.07 14.73 13.04
N PRO A 284 6.55 14.98 11.82
CA PRO A 284 5.15 14.73 11.49
C PRO A 284 4.70 13.27 11.75
N PRO A 285 3.42 13.04 12.06
CA PRO A 285 2.84 11.69 12.07
C PRO A 285 2.92 11.03 10.69
N GLY A 286 2.93 9.68 10.67
CA GLY A 286 3.10 8.90 9.45
C GLY A 286 1.86 8.88 8.53
N PRO A 287 1.97 8.31 7.31
CA PRO A 287 0.93 8.44 6.28
C PRO A 287 -0.37 7.68 6.59
N PHE A 288 -0.29 6.71 7.51
CA PHE A 288 -1.41 5.93 8.03
C PHE A 288 -1.99 6.49 9.34
N SER A 289 -1.36 7.50 9.94
CA SER A 289 -1.81 8.08 11.21
C SER A 289 -3.10 8.87 11.05
N SER A 290 -4.17 8.44 11.72
CA SER A 290 -5.44 9.17 11.76
C SER A 290 -5.76 9.60 13.19
N GLY A 291 -6.18 10.86 13.34
CA GLY A 291 -6.73 11.39 14.60
C GLY A 291 -8.20 11.04 14.82
N SER A 292 -8.78 10.22 13.95
CA SER A 292 -10.17 9.73 14.01
C SER A 292 -10.24 8.29 13.51
N HIS A 293 -11.36 7.60 13.70
CA HIS A 293 -11.59 6.27 13.11
C HIS A 293 -11.94 6.31 11.61
N LEU A 294 -11.49 7.33 10.88
CA LEU A 294 -11.70 7.54 9.45
C LEU A 294 -10.41 7.33 8.65
N PRO A 295 -10.48 6.86 7.39
CA PRO A 295 -9.35 6.81 6.47
C PRO A 295 -8.68 8.17 6.28
N THR A 296 -7.39 8.16 5.96
CA THR A 296 -6.63 9.38 5.66
C THR A 296 -6.65 9.74 4.17
N PHE A 297 -7.28 8.92 3.32
CA PHE A 297 -7.50 9.18 1.90
C PHE A 297 -8.98 9.51 1.61
N TYR A 298 -9.20 10.48 0.71
CA TYR A 298 -10.50 10.95 0.26
C TYR A 298 -10.54 10.99 -1.28
N PRO A 299 -11.72 10.80 -1.91
CA PRO A 299 -11.83 10.89 -3.36
C PRO A 299 -11.44 12.28 -3.88
N PRO A 300 -10.88 12.40 -5.09
CA PRO A 300 -10.47 13.69 -5.63
C PRO A 300 -11.65 14.69 -5.72
N PRO A 301 -11.46 15.96 -5.33
CA PRO A 301 -12.51 16.96 -5.41
C PRO A 301 -12.83 17.33 -6.88
N PRO A 302 -14.00 17.96 -7.13
CA PRO A 302 -14.34 18.54 -8.42
C PRO A 302 -13.23 19.46 -8.96
N LEU A 303 -13.04 19.43 -10.28
CA LEU A 303 -11.91 20.08 -10.92
C LEU A 303 -12.00 21.60 -10.87
N GLN A 304 -10.96 22.21 -10.30
CA GLN A 304 -10.68 23.63 -10.40
C GLN A 304 -9.39 23.82 -11.19
N TYR A 305 -9.35 24.87 -12.01
CA TYR A 305 -8.24 25.15 -12.91
C TYR A 305 -7.58 26.49 -12.57
N THR A 306 -6.29 26.58 -12.85
CA THR A 306 -5.50 27.80 -12.77
C THR A 306 -4.57 27.88 -13.98
N THR A 307 -3.86 29.00 -14.12
CA THR A 307 -2.86 29.20 -15.17
C THR A 307 -1.56 29.66 -14.54
N THR A 308 -0.47 28.95 -14.80
CA THR A 308 0.89 29.37 -14.42
C THR A 308 1.79 29.33 -15.65
N ASN A 309 2.66 30.33 -15.83
CA ASN A 309 3.58 30.44 -16.96
C ASN A 309 2.91 30.22 -18.35
N GLY A 310 1.69 30.75 -18.53
CA GLY A 310 0.90 30.60 -19.75
C GLY A 310 0.20 29.23 -19.94
N LYS A 311 0.40 28.27 -19.04
CA LYS A 311 -0.14 26.90 -19.12
C LYS A 311 -1.34 26.74 -18.19
N ARG A 312 -2.51 26.37 -18.73
CA ARG A 312 -3.72 26.05 -17.96
C ARG A 312 -3.65 24.61 -17.43
N HIS A 313 -3.76 24.43 -16.12
CA HIS A 313 -3.68 23.13 -15.45
C HIS A 313 -4.61 23.06 -14.23
N PRO A 314 -4.92 21.87 -13.67
CA PRO A 314 -5.68 21.75 -12.43
C PRO A 314 -4.95 22.40 -11.26
N ILE A 315 -5.69 22.94 -10.28
CA ILE A 315 -5.10 23.38 -9.01
C ILE A 315 -4.47 22.17 -8.32
N ARG A 316 -3.17 22.26 -8.03
CA ARG A 316 -2.41 21.16 -7.45
C ARG A 316 -2.68 21.03 -5.94
N PRO A 317 -2.84 19.81 -5.40
CA PRO A 317 -2.89 19.61 -3.96
C PRO A 317 -1.56 20.04 -3.34
N LYS A 318 -1.57 20.48 -2.08
CA LYS A 318 -0.33 20.74 -1.34
C LYS A 318 0.43 19.43 -1.15
N PRO A 319 1.78 19.43 -1.30
CA PRO A 319 2.59 18.26 -0.95
C PRO A 319 2.54 18.00 0.57
N PRO A 320 2.99 16.81 1.02
CA PRO A 320 3.19 16.51 2.43
C PRO A 320 4.16 17.51 3.11
N ARG A 321 4.14 17.59 4.44
CA ARG A 321 5.04 18.50 5.18
C ARG A 321 6.49 18.05 5.11
N GLN A 322 7.43 18.98 5.33
CA GLN A 322 8.86 18.66 5.49
C GLN A 322 9.06 17.55 6.54
N GLY A 323 9.87 16.55 6.19
CA GLY A 323 10.11 15.36 7.01
C GLY A 323 8.97 14.33 7.05
N GLU A 324 7.79 14.62 6.48
CA GLU A 324 6.65 13.70 6.49
C GLU A 324 6.86 12.55 5.51
N THR A 325 6.84 11.32 6.02
CA THR A 325 6.80 10.10 5.20
C THR A 325 5.44 9.98 4.54
N PHE A 326 5.40 9.93 3.21
CA PHE A 326 4.14 9.86 2.44
C PHE A 326 3.95 8.52 1.73
N TYR A 327 4.98 7.68 1.70
CA TYR A 327 4.97 6.37 1.07
C TYR A 327 5.85 5.39 1.85
N THR A 328 5.35 4.16 2.04
CA THR A 328 6.08 3.05 2.70
C THR A 328 5.66 1.73 2.05
N ARG A 329 6.60 0.84 1.74
CA ARG A 329 6.35 -0.53 1.26
C ARG A 329 7.43 -1.48 1.79
N TYR A 330 7.03 -2.63 2.34
CA TYR A 330 7.98 -3.72 2.62
C TYR A 330 8.39 -4.40 1.31
N ILE A 331 9.68 -4.71 1.17
CA ILE A 331 10.27 -5.32 -0.03
C ILE A 331 10.78 -6.72 0.34
N PRO A 332 9.98 -7.78 0.20
CA PRO A 332 10.37 -9.16 0.51
C PRO A 332 11.72 -9.60 -0.06
N SER A 333 12.09 -9.17 -1.27
CA SER A 333 13.36 -9.57 -1.90
C SER A 333 14.60 -8.97 -1.23
N LEU A 334 14.42 -7.86 -0.49
CA LEU A 334 15.48 -7.19 0.28
C LEU A 334 15.37 -7.44 1.79
N GLY A 335 14.19 -7.84 2.26
CA GLY A 335 13.88 -7.97 3.69
C GLY A 335 13.69 -6.62 4.41
N GLN A 336 13.53 -5.51 3.68
CA GLN A 336 13.58 -4.13 4.20
C GLN A 336 12.29 -3.34 3.88
N TYR A 337 11.99 -2.30 4.67
CA TYR A 337 11.02 -1.29 4.25
C TYR A 337 11.68 -0.20 3.40
N LEU A 338 11.13 0.06 2.21
CA LEU A 338 11.40 1.27 1.44
C LEU A 338 10.37 2.33 1.83
N SER A 339 10.83 3.55 2.15
CA SER A 339 9.97 4.72 2.36
C SER A 339 10.44 5.95 1.59
N PHE A 340 9.50 6.86 1.31
CA PHE A 340 9.79 8.20 0.81
C PHE A 340 9.19 9.25 1.76
N ARG A 341 10.01 10.25 2.09
CA ARG A 341 9.61 11.41 2.90
C ARG A 341 9.96 12.71 2.18
N VAL A 342 9.25 13.79 2.46
CA VAL A 342 9.63 15.11 1.95
C VAL A 342 10.93 15.54 2.64
N ALA A 343 11.85 16.15 1.90
CA ALA A 343 13.09 16.70 2.46
C ALA A 343 12.80 17.87 3.42
N SER A 344 13.76 18.25 4.25
CA SER A 344 13.58 19.23 5.32
C SER A 344 14.77 20.17 5.47
N LEU A 345 14.49 21.46 5.69
CA LEU A 345 15.48 22.46 6.09
C LEU A 345 15.77 22.44 7.60
N SER A 346 15.27 21.44 8.33
CA SER A 346 15.61 21.23 9.73
C SER A 346 17.14 21.03 9.88
N PRO A 347 17.82 21.79 10.75
CA PRO A 347 19.22 21.52 11.08
C PRO A 347 19.37 20.22 11.89
N ASN A 348 18.31 19.82 12.60
CA ASN A 348 18.23 18.54 13.30
C ASN A 348 17.85 17.43 12.31
N PRO A 349 18.43 16.22 12.44
CA PRO A 349 18.10 15.10 11.55
C PRO A 349 16.66 14.63 11.69
N ILE A 350 16.07 14.18 10.59
CA ILE A 350 14.69 13.69 10.57
C ILE A 350 14.63 12.25 11.10
N MET A 351 14.16 12.11 12.33
CA MET A 351 13.91 10.81 12.97
C MET A 351 12.90 9.98 12.17
N HIS A 352 13.28 8.77 11.75
CA HIS A 352 12.34 7.86 11.09
C HIS A 352 11.32 7.30 12.09
N ARG A 353 10.05 7.62 11.88
CA ARG A 353 8.90 7.06 12.64
C ARG A 353 8.10 6.02 11.84
N GLY A 354 8.58 5.63 10.66
CA GLY A 354 7.97 4.54 9.90
C GLY A 354 8.39 3.17 10.45
N PRO A 355 7.82 2.08 9.93
CA PRO A 355 8.31 0.75 10.26
C PRO A 355 9.74 0.53 9.76
N GLN A 356 10.42 -0.41 10.41
CA GLN A 356 11.72 -0.95 10.04
C GLN A 356 11.61 -2.47 10.07
N ALA A 357 12.39 -3.15 9.25
CA ALA A 357 12.58 -4.58 9.41
C ALA A 357 13.29 -4.84 10.75
N ALA A 358 12.85 -5.88 11.48
CA ALA A 358 13.56 -6.32 12.66
C ALA A 358 14.95 -6.80 12.23
N VAL A 359 16.00 -6.13 12.69
CA VAL A 359 17.38 -6.51 12.38
C VAL A 359 17.65 -7.87 13.03
N SER A 360 17.71 -8.93 12.23
CA SER A 360 18.30 -10.20 12.68
C SER A 360 19.81 -9.98 12.80
N THR A 361 20.27 -9.57 13.99
CA THR A 361 21.68 -9.25 14.30
C THR A 361 22.59 -10.49 14.35
N ASP A 362 22.21 -11.59 13.69
CA ASP A 362 22.98 -12.84 13.70
C ASP A 362 22.80 -13.60 12.37
N PRO A 363 23.79 -13.59 11.46
CA PRO A 363 23.69 -14.28 10.17
C PRO A 363 23.62 -15.82 10.31
N ASN A 364 24.06 -16.38 11.46
CA ASN A 364 24.09 -17.83 11.69
C ASN A 364 22.73 -18.42 12.11
N LEU A 365 21.78 -17.63 12.62
CA LEU A 365 20.48 -18.16 13.04
C LEU A 365 19.62 -18.67 11.87
N SER A 366 19.84 -18.17 10.65
CA SER A 366 19.06 -18.52 9.45
C SER A 366 19.12 -20.01 9.08
N GLN A 367 20.10 -20.75 9.60
CA GLN A 367 20.29 -22.18 9.38
C GLN A 367 19.68 -23.02 10.53
N GLN A 368 19.90 -22.66 11.79
CA GLN A 368 19.34 -23.39 12.94
C GLN A 368 17.82 -23.32 13.04
N THR A 369 17.18 -22.20 12.69
CA THR A 369 15.71 -22.12 12.70
C THR A 369 15.04 -23.05 11.67
N ARG A 370 15.76 -23.44 10.60
CA ARG A 370 15.24 -24.38 9.59
C ARG A 370 15.21 -25.83 10.08
N ASP A 371 16.15 -26.23 10.93
CA ASP A 371 16.23 -27.60 11.45
C ASP A 371 15.40 -27.78 12.73
N SER A 372 15.35 -26.79 13.63
CA SER A 372 14.48 -26.85 14.83
C SER A 372 12.98 -26.95 14.48
N LEU A 373 12.55 -26.38 13.36
CA LEU A 373 11.17 -26.48 12.87
C LEU A 373 10.81 -27.86 12.25
N ARG A 374 11.78 -28.77 12.09
CA ARG A 374 11.53 -30.16 11.65
C ARG A 374 11.31 -31.13 12.82
N SER A 375 11.83 -30.82 14.01
CA SER A 375 11.74 -31.69 15.20
C SER A 375 10.58 -31.35 16.14
N ALA A 376 9.89 -30.23 15.95
CA ALA A 376 8.76 -29.79 16.80
C ALA A 376 7.44 -30.55 16.56
N ASN A 377 7.50 -31.79 16.06
CA ASN A 377 6.34 -32.60 15.67
C ASN A 377 6.07 -33.78 16.64
N THR A 378 6.35 -33.61 17.93
CA THR A 378 5.94 -34.55 18.99
C THR A 378 5.69 -33.88 20.34
N SER A 379 4.59 -34.29 20.99
CA SER A 379 4.19 -34.07 22.39
C SER A 379 3.70 -32.67 22.82
N ILE A 380 2.63 -32.70 23.61
CA ILE A 380 1.97 -31.58 24.30
C ILE A 380 2.33 -31.69 25.79
N SER A 381 2.82 -30.61 26.41
CA SER A 381 2.56 -30.29 27.83
C SER A 381 3.09 -28.90 28.23
N ASP A 382 2.54 -28.40 29.34
CA ASP A 382 2.62 -27.04 29.92
C ASP A 382 3.99 -26.36 30.06
N ALA A 383 3.93 -25.01 30.09
CA ALA A 383 4.40 -24.13 31.18
C ALA A 383 5.22 -22.88 30.78
N THR A 384 4.96 -21.80 31.53
CA THR A 384 5.76 -20.56 31.70
C THR A 384 5.93 -19.59 30.52
N ILE A 385 5.17 -18.49 30.56
CA ILE A 385 5.45 -17.23 29.85
C ILE A 385 6.49 -16.44 30.66
N ALA A 386 7.65 -16.16 30.05
CA ALA A 386 8.61 -15.20 30.60
C ALA A 386 8.22 -13.77 30.18
N SER A 387 7.71 -12.98 31.13
CA SER A 387 7.53 -11.54 30.97
C SER A 387 8.87 -10.82 31.12
N LEU A 388 9.39 -10.23 30.05
CA LEU A 388 10.49 -9.28 30.11
C LEU A 388 9.95 -7.89 29.78
N GLY A 389 9.64 -7.14 30.84
CA GLY A 389 9.07 -5.80 30.75
C GLY A 389 10.13 -4.74 30.43
N ASN A 390 9.72 -3.73 29.65
CA ASN A 390 10.47 -2.48 29.51
C ASN A 390 10.60 -1.79 30.87
N ASN A 391 11.82 -1.70 31.40
CA ASN A 391 12.19 -0.76 32.44
C ASN A 391 13.63 -0.29 32.19
N LEU A 392 13.78 0.91 31.63
CA LEU A 392 15.04 1.66 31.66
C LEU A 392 14.75 3.05 32.22
N THR A 393 15.19 3.25 33.46
CA THR A 393 15.12 4.50 34.20
C THR A 393 16.11 5.52 33.64
N LEU A 394 15.67 6.79 33.56
CA LEU A 394 16.53 7.93 33.25
C LEU A 394 17.47 8.23 34.42
N GLN A 395 18.69 7.68 34.42
CA GLN A 395 19.88 8.32 34.97
C GLN A 395 21.16 7.54 34.62
N ASP A 396 22.24 8.30 34.48
CA ASP A 396 23.65 7.89 34.46
C ASP A 396 24.17 7.09 33.25
N ARG A 397 24.75 7.82 32.28
CA ARG A 397 25.86 7.33 31.43
C ARG A 397 26.61 8.46 30.72
N HIS A 398 27.39 9.22 31.48
CA HIS A 398 28.54 9.94 30.89
C HIS A 398 29.76 9.01 30.84
N GLN A 399 30.58 9.19 29.79
CA GLN A 399 31.88 8.54 29.53
C GLN A 399 31.86 7.09 28.99
N GLY A 400 32.57 6.88 27.88
CA GLY A 400 33.17 5.58 27.52
C GLY A 400 32.42 4.67 26.55
N ALA A 401 32.13 5.11 25.32
CA ALA A 401 31.82 4.22 24.19
C ALA A 401 31.99 4.94 22.83
N GLU A 402 33.23 5.10 22.37
CA GLU A 402 33.50 5.34 20.94
C GLU A 402 33.72 4.00 20.21
N MET A 403 33.37 3.98 18.93
CA MET A 403 33.64 2.90 17.96
C MET A 403 32.75 1.64 18.01
N GLU A 404 31.53 1.74 17.44
CA GLU A 404 31.17 0.96 16.24
C GLU A 404 29.85 1.44 15.58
N THR A 405 29.89 1.69 14.26
CA THR A 405 28.73 2.00 13.37
C THR A 405 27.87 3.25 13.64
N GLY A 406 28.46 4.33 14.15
CA GLY A 406 27.79 5.63 14.23
C GLY A 406 27.65 6.37 12.89
N THR A 407 26.57 6.15 12.14
CA THR A 407 26.12 7.18 11.17
C THR A 407 25.64 8.39 11.95
N VAL A 408 26.48 9.45 11.99
CA VAL A 408 26.05 10.77 12.46
C VAL A 408 24.88 11.19 11.59
N GLN A 409 23.67 11.12 12.15
CA GLN A 409 22.50 11.62 11.46
C GLN A 409 22.70 13.12 11.26
N THR A 410 22.51 13.59 10.03
CA THR A 410 22.74 14.97 9.59
C THR A 410 21.45 15.52 8.96
N GLY A 411 21.34 16.85 8.83
CA GLY A 411 20.23 17.47 8.14
C GLY A 411 20.20 17.12 6.66
N ASP A 412 19.05 17.30 5.99
CA ASP A 412 18.94 16.94 4.57
C ASP A 412 19.79 17.84 3.67
N ALA A 413 20.07 19.08 4.08
CA ALA A 413 20.99 19.96 3.36
C ALA A 413 22.44 19.44 3.40
N GLU A 414 22.89 18.93 4.55
CA GLU A 414 24.21 18.33 4.73
C GLU A 414 24.33 16.98 4.01
N LEU A 415 23.26 16.16 3.99
CA LEU A 415 23.15 14.96 3.16
C LEU A 415 23.25 15.29 1.67
N LEU A 416 22.53 16.32 1.20
CA LEU A 416 22.61 16.77 -0.19
C LEU A 416 23.98 17.31 -0.55
N HIS A 417 24.60 18.12 0.30
CA HIS A 417 25.98 18.59 0.11
C HIS A 417 26.97 17.42 0.00
N LYS A 418 26.87 16.40 0.87
CA LYS A 418 27.67 15.16 0.75
C LYS A 418 27.43 14.47 -0.59
N TRP A 419 26.17 14.29 -0.99
CA TRP A 419 25.81 13.50 -2.17
C TRP A 419 26.09 14.21 -3.49
N MET A 420 25.86 15.52 -3.58
CA MET A 420 26.04 16.30 -4.81
C MET A 420 27.51 16.57 -5.11
N ASN A 421 28.36 16.69 -4.07
CA ASN A 421 29.81 16.77 -4.22
C ASN A 421 30.50 15.41 -4.47
N ASP A 422 29.79 14.27 -4.53
CA ASP A 422 30.35 13.04 -5.12
C ASP A 422 30.58 13.28 -6.62
N PRO A 423 31.82 13.17 -7.15
CA PRO A 423 32.14 13.45 -8.56
C PRO A 423 31.23 12.74 -9.58
N ARG A 424 30.71 11.56 -9.23
CA ARG A 424 29.74 10.80 -10.05
C ARG A 424 28.37 11.47 -10.10
N VAL A 425 27.92 12.06 -9.00
CA VAL A 425 26.64 12.76 -8.92
C VAL A 425 26.80 14.14 -9.57
N ALA A 426 27.85 14.88 -9.22
CA ALA A 426 28.23 16.16 -9.83
C ALA A 426 28.22 16.07 -11.37
N HIS A 427 28.86 15.05 -11.96
CA HIS A 427 28.88 14.82 -13.42
C HIS A 427 27.48 14.73 -14.07
N SER A 428 26.46 14.28 -13.32
CA SER A 428 25.09 14.09 -13.83
C SER A 428 24.13 15.23 -13.48
N TRP A 429 24.33 15.87 -12.32
CA TRP A 429 23.43 16.90 -11.76
C TRP A 429 23.99 18.32 -11.86
N GLY A 430 25.30 18.54 -11.69
CA GLY A 430 25.94 19.86 -11.74
C GLY A 430 25.59 20.78 -10.57
N GLU A 431 25.30 20.20 -9.40
CA GLU A 431 24.90 20.92 -8.16
C GLU A 431 25.95 20.77 -7.03
N ASP A 432 27.21 20.50 -7.40
CA ASP A 432 28.36 20.55 -6.50
C ASP A 432 28.71 22.01 -6.11
N GLY A 433 29.30 22.19 -4.93
CA GLY A 433 29.51 23.51 -4.33
C GLY A 433 29.41 23.52 -2.80
N PRO A 434 29.59 24.69 -2.17
CA PRO A 434 29.55 24.86 -0.71
C PRO A 434 28.15 24.62 -0.15
N ILE A 435 28.04 24.22 1.12
CA ILE A 435 26.77 23.86 1.80
C ILE A 435 25.66 24.92 1.68
N GLU A 436 26.00 26.21 1.60
CA GLU A 436 25.07 27.30 1.33
C GLU A 436 24.29 27.10 0.01
N HIS A 437 24.96 26.59 -1.04
CA HIS A 437 24.35 26.24 -2.32
C HIS A 437 23.26 25.17 -2.14
N GLN A 438 23.53 24.07 -1.42
CA GLN A 438 22.52 23.03 -1.23
C GLN A 438 21.39 23.48 -0.27
N ARG A 439 21.66 24.41 0.66
CA ARG A 439 20.60 25.06 1.48
C ARG A 439 19.68 25.92 0.61
N GLU A 440 20.22 26.70 -0.31
CA GLU A 440 19.43 27.51 -1.25
C GLU A 440 18.68 26.65 -2.28
N PHE A 441 19.35 25.65 -2.86
CA PHE A 441 18.76 24.63 -3.73
C PHE A 441 17.56 23.93 -3.08
N LEU A 442 17.72 23.43 -1.85
CA LEU A 442 16.64 22.74 -1.12
C LEU A 442 15.49 23.71 -0.78
N LYS A 443 15.79 24.96 -0.43
CA LYS A 443 14.80 26.02 -0.20
C LYS A 443 14.01 26.37 -1.46
N ALA A 444 14.67 26.45 -2.62
CA ALA A 444 14.02 26.68 -3.90
C ALA A 444 13.07 25.52 -4.24
N ASN A 445 13.53 24.27 -4.08
CA ASN A 445 12.71 23.09 -4.31
C ASN A 445 11.51 22.99 -3.34
N LEU A 446 11.69 23.32 -2.05
CA LEU A 446 10.61 23.35 -1.06
C LEU A 446 9.57 24.47 -1.27
N THR A 447 9.90 25.49 -2.06
CA THR A 447 8.99 26.60 -2.40
C THR A 447 8.43 26.51 -3.82
N SER A 448 8.80 25.46 -4.57
CA SER A 448 8.24 25.14 -5.88
C SER A 448 6.74 24.88 -5.81
N LYS A 449 6.01 25.34 -6.83
CA LYS A 449 4.55 25.10 -6.97
C LYS A 449 4.22 23.84 -7.78
N HIS A 450 5.21 23.25 -8.46
CA HIS A 450 5.01 22.17 -9.42
C HIS A 450 5.83 20.90 -9.12
N SER A 451 6.91 21.03 -8.36
CA SER A 451 7.76 19.95 -7.86
C SER A 451 7.78 19.96 -6.33
N PHE A 452 8.22 18.86 -5.71
CA PHE A 452 8.62 18.85 -4.31
C PHE A 452 9.79 17.89 -4.08
N PRO A 453 10.70 18.20 -3.14
CA PRO A 453 11.89 17.40 -2.86
C PRO A 453 11.60 16.24 -1.92
N VAL A 454 12.25 15.10 -2.19
CA VAL A 454 11.98 13.81 -1.54
C VAL A 454 13.30 13.13 -1.19
N ILE A 455 13.36 12.56 0.01
CA ILE A 455 14.41 11.65 0.45
C ILE A 455 13.84 10.22 0.46
N GLY A 456 14.53 9.30 -0.21
CA GLY A 456 14.27 7.87 -0.10
C GLY A 456 15.09 7.24 1.02
N CYS A 457 14.45 6.35 1.77
CA CYS A 457 15.07 5.62 2.88
C CYS A 457 14.82 4.10 2.76
N PHE A 458 15.81 3.30 3.14
CA PHE A 458 15.62 1.87 3.45
C PHE A 458 15.74 1.67 4.97
N ASP A 459 14.70 1.13 5.61
CA ASP A 459 14.55 1.04 7.07
C ASP A 459 14.91 2.35 7.80
N GLY A 460 14.52 3.49 7.21
CA GLY A 460 14.80 4.82 7.73
C GLY A 460 16.16 5.42 7.35
N LYS A 461 17.14 4.61 6.91
CA LYS A 461 18.45 5.09 6.44
C LYS A 461 18.33 5.79 5.07
N PRO A 462 18.64 7.10 4.95
CA PRO A 462 18.59 7.82 3.68
C PRO A 462 19.56 7.24 2.65
N PHE A 463 19.15 7.17 1.38
CA PHE A 463 20.00 6.64 0.30
C PHE A 463 20.05 7.50 -0.97
N GLY A 464 19.01 8.29 -1.23
CA GLY A 464 18.87 9.05 -2.46
C GLY A 464 17.89 10.19 -2.34
N TYR A 465 18.02 11.13 -3.27
CA TYR A 465 17.18 12.31 -3.40
C TYR A 465 16.41 12.26 -4.73
N PHE A 466 15.17 12.71 -4.67
CA PHE A 466 14.24 12.70 -5.77
C PHE A 466 13.45 14.01 -5.80
N GLU A 467 13.06 14.44 -6.98
CA GLU A 467 12.07 15.51 -7.15
C GLU A 467 10.89 14.92 -7.89
N ILE A 468 9.66 15.07 -7.38
CA ILE A 468 8.47 14.53 -8.06
C ILE A 468 7.58 15.70 -8.50
N TYR A 469 7.40 15.85 -9.81
CA TYR A 469 6.85 17.06 -10.41
C TYR A 469 5.67 16.80 -11.36
N TRP A 470 4.90 17.85 -11.65
CA TRP A 470 3.84 17.86 -12.67
C TRP A 470 4.45 18.25 -14.02
N VAL A 471 4.46 17.33 -14.99
CA VAL A 471 5.16 17.52 -16.28
C VAL A 471 4.63 18.75 -17.01
N LYS A 472 3.32 18.98 -16.94
CA LYS A 472 2.63 20.07 -17.63
C LYS A 472 3.09 21.46 -17.18
N GLU A 473 3.57 21.63 -15.96
CA GLU A 473 4.15 22.89 -15.48
C GLU A 473 5.68 22.95 -15.66
N ASP A 474 6.36 21.79 -15.69
CA ASP A 474 7.81 21.70 -15.85
C ASP A 474 8.31 22.14 -17.25
N LYS A 475 9.61 22.42 -17.35
CA LYS A 475 10.36 22.70 -18.59
C LYS A 475 10.20 21.58 -19.63
N LEU A 476 10.16 20.30 -19.21
CA LEU A 476 10.00 19.14 -20.10
C LEU A 476 8.80 19.29 -21.03
N SER A 477 7.64 19.78 -20.55
CA SER A 477 6.44 19.89 -21.39
C SER A 477 6.61 20.81 -22.60
N SER A 478 7.61 21.69 -22.62
CA SER A 478 7.94 22.53 -23.79
C SER A 478 8.56 21.71 -24.95
N HIS A 479 8.97 20.46 -24.69
CA HIS A 479 9.51 19.51 -25.68
C HIS A 479 8.51 18.40 -26.04
N LEU A 480 7.29 18.45 -25.50
CA LEU A 480 6.25 17.44 -25.65
C LEU A 480 5.06 18.01 -26.42
N ASP A 481 4.62 17.25 -27.43
CA ASP A 481 3.50 17.63 -28.29
C ASP A 481 2.17 17.59 -27.52
N HIS A 482 2.04 16.61 -26.61
CA HIS A 482 0.90 16.44 -25.72
C HIS A 482 1.35 16.06 -24.30
N VAL A 483 0.73 16.66 -23.29
CA VAL A 483 0.95 16.37 -21.86
C VAL A 483 -0.40 16.35 -21.15
N GLY A 484 -0.68 15.26 -20.43
CA GLY A 484 -1.87 15.10 -19.61
C GLY A 484 -1.89 16.06 -18.43
N ASP A 485 -3.09 16.45 -18.00
CA ASP A 485 -3.28 17.34 -16.86
C ASP A 485 -2.72 16.79 -15.54
N TRP A 486 -2.51 15.47 -15.44
CA TRP A 486 -1.97 14.79 -14.24
C TRP A 486 -0.63 14.07 -14.49
N ASP A 487 -0.01 14.24 -15.65
CA ASP A 487 1.23 13.53 -15.94
C ASP A 487 2.33 13.92 -14.93
N ARG A 488 2.98 12.89 -14.37
CA ARG A 488 4.04 13.05 -13.37
C ARG A 488 5.40 12.81 -14.01
N GLY A 489 6.40 13.54 -13.55
CA GLY A 489 7.80 13.25 -13.85
C GLY A 489 8.58 13.18 -12.54
N PHE A 490 9.79 12.63 -12.61
CA PHE A 490 10.71 12.74 -11.49
C PHE A 490 12.17 12.83 -11.89
N HIS A 491 12.96 13.56 -11.11
CA HIS A 491 14.41 13.55 -11.18
C HIS A 491 14.96 12.69 -10.04
N VAL A 492 16.11 12.03 -10.26
CA VAL A 492 16.64 11.02 -9.32
C VAL A 492 18.16 11.13 -9.14
N LEU A 493 18.64 11.01 -7.90
CA LEU A 493 20.02 10.66 -7.58
C LEU A 493 20.06 9.62 -6.45
N VAL A 494 21.03 8.71 -6.53
CA VAL A 494 21.38 7.81 -5.42
C VAL A 494 22.73 8.28 -4.89
N GLY A 495 22.74 8.77 -3.65
CA GLY A 495 23.94 9.27 -2.99
C GLY A 495 24.79 8.14 -2.44
N GLU A 496 24.19 7.29 -1.62
CA GLU A 496 24.91 6.20 -0.93
C GLU A 496 25.18 5.00 -1.86
N GLN A 497 26.42 4.53 -1.88
CA GLN A 497 26.87 3.49 -2.83
C GLN A 497 26.28 2.11 -2.52
N GLU A 498 26.05 1.78 -1.24
CA GLU A 498 25.49 0.49 -0.80
C GLU A 498 24.05 0.23 -1.32
N PHE A 499 23.33 1.29 -1.68
CA PHE A 499 21.94 1.21 -2.14
C PHE A 499 21.81 1.19 -3.67
N ARG A 500 22.91 0.90 -4.38
CA ARG A 500 22.96 0.82 -5.85
C ARG A 500 22.92 -0.63 -6.36
N GLY A 501 22.70 -0.77 -7.66
CA GLY A 501 22.68 -2.06 -8.37
C GLY A 501 21.27 -2.47 -8.80
N PRO A 502 21.15 -3.43 -9.73
CA PRO A 502 19.87 -3.79 -10.35
C PRO A 502 18.79 -4.19 -9.33
N HIS A 503 19.18 -4.94 -8.30
CA HIS A 503 18.30 -5.43 -7.23
C HIS A 503 17.65 -4.32 -6.37
N ARG A 504 18.22 -3.09 -6.34
CA ARG A 504 17.62 -1.93 -5.65
C ARG A 504 17.04 -0.89 -6.59
N VAL A 505 17.63 -0.69 -7.77
CA VAL A 505 17.16 0.32 -8.72
C VAL A 505 15.75 0.01 -9.21
N LYS A 506 15.45 -1.26 -9.56
CA LYS A 506 14.08 -1.66 -9.94
C LYS A 506 13.08 -1.38 -8.82
N VAL A 507 13.45 -1.74 -7.58
CA VAL A 507 12.63 -1.57 -6.38
C VAL A 507 12.22 -0.12 -6.16
N TRP A 508 13.18 0.82 -6.09
CA TRP A 508 12.84 2.22 -5.84
C TRP A 508 12.26 2.94 -7.06
N LEU A 509 12.68 2.60 -8.28
CA LEU A 509 12.12 3.19 -9.51
C LEU A 509 10.65 2.79 -9.69
N SER A 510 10.35 1.51 -9.50
CA SER A 510 9.00 0.97 -9.46
C SER A 510 8.15 1.58 -8.34
N ALA A 511 8.75 1.87 -7.18
CA ALA A 511 8.06 2.53 -6.07
C ALA A 511 7.70 3.99 -6.34
N LEU A 512 8.52 4.76 -7.07
CA LEU A 512 8.18 6.12 -7.51
C LEU A 512 7.01 6.11 -8.49
N VAL A 513 7.00 5.17 -9.44
CA VAL A 513 5.89 4.95 -10.38
C VAL A 513 4.61 4.58 -9.62
N HIS A 514 4.70 3.61 -8.71
CA HIS A 514 3.58 3.20 -7.85
C HIS A 514 3.02 4.37 -7.04
N TYR A 515 3.88 5.19 -6.42
CA TYR A 515 3.44 6.42 -5.74
C TYR A 515 2.70 7.38 -6.67
N CYS A 516 3.13 7.56 -7.92
CA CYS A 516 2.43 8.42 -8.88
C CYS A 516 1.00 7.93 -9.16
N TRP A 517 0.75 6.62 -9.22
CA TRP A 517 -0.59 6.06 -9.37
C TRP A 517 -1.46 6.22 -8.12
N LEU A 518 -0.88 6.08 -6.93
CA LEU A 518 -1.59 6.26 -5.65
C LEU A 518 -1.87 7.73 -5.31
N ALA A 519 -1.01 8.66 -5.73
CA ALA A 519 -1.12 10.07 -5.42
C ALA A 519 -2.34 10.75 -6.05
N ASP A 520 -2.70 10.37 -7.29
CA ASP A 520 -3.92 10.81 -7.96
C ASP A 520 -4.34 9.78 -9.02
N LEU A 521 -5.55 9.23 -8.90
CA LEU A 521 -6.12 8.25 -9.81
C LEU A 521 -6.37 8.79 -11.24
N ARG A 522 -6.11 10.07 -11.52
CA ARG A 522 -6.15 10.66 -12.87
C ARG A 522 -4.78 10.68 -13.55
N THR A 523 -3.70 10.37 -12.83
CA THR A 523 -2.35 10.21 -13.38
C THR A 523 -2.34 9.04 -14.36
N SER A 524 -2.01 9.28 -15.63
CA SER A 524 -1.99 8.24 -16.68
C SER A 524 -0.58 7.93 -17.20
N VAL A 525 0.36 8.89 -17.09
CA VAL A 525 1.76 8.72 -17.49
C VAL A 525 2.71 9.17 -16.37
N ALA A 526 3.78 8.40 -16.17
CA ALA A 526 4.97 8.85 -15.43
C ALA A 526 6.18 8.94 -16.39
N MET A 527 7.02 9.95 -16.23
CA MET A 527 8.12 10.28 -17.16
C MET A 527 9.49 10.38 -16.46
N LEU A 528 10.55 10.10 -17.23
CA LEU A 528 11.95 10.31 -16.84
C LEU A 528 12.77 10.77 -18.05
N GLU A 529 13.71 11.71 -17.85
CA GLU A 529 14.54 12.28 -18.92
C GLU A 529 16.06 12.17 -18.61
N PRO A 530 16.58 10.94 -18.41
CA PRO A 530 18.00 10.70 -18.18
C PRO A 530 18.84 11.09 -19.40
N ARG A 531 20.08 11.54 -19.16
CA ARG A 531 21.05 11.84 -20.21
C ARG A 531 21.23 10.64 -21.17
N VAL A 532 21.50 10.91 -22.45
CA VAL A 532 21.67 9.84 -23.46
C VAL A 532 22.84 8.91 -23.19
N ASP A 533 23.90 9.41 -22.58
CA ASP A 533 25.09 8.67 -22.13
C ASP A 533 24.81 7.75 -20.93
N ASN A 534 23.74 7.97 -20.16
CA ASN A 534 23.36 7.14 -19.02
C ASN A 534 22.57 5.89 -19.46
N VAL A 535 23.22 5.06 -20.28
CA VAL A 535 22.68 3.80 -20.82
C VAL A 535 22.22 2.84 -19.71
N LYS A 536 22.87 2.86 -18.54
CA LYS A 536 22.48 2.03 -17.38
C LYS A 536 21.10 2.42 -16.85
N LEU A 537 20.84 3.71 -16.63
CA LEU A 537 19.53 4.16 -16.17
C LEU A 537 18.45 3.94 -17.23
N ARG A 538 18.77 4.13 -18.53
CA ARG A 538 17.84 3.81 -19.63
C ARG A 538 17.40 2.34 -19.59
N LYS A 539 18.34 1.40 -19.44
CA LYS A 539 18.03 -0.04 -19.30
C LYS A 539 17.20 -0.35 -18.06
N TYR A 540 17.49 0.26 -16.91
CA TYR A 540 16.67 0.07 -15.72
C TYR A 540 15.24 0.62 -15.87
N CYS A 541 15.04 1.70 -16.63
CA CYS A 541 13.72 2.17 -17.02
C CYS A 541 13.01 1.14 -17.92
N GLU A 542 13.67 0.65 -18.96
CA GLU A 542 13.16 -0.41 -19.87
C GLU A 542 12.74 -1.66 -19.07
N GLU A 543 13.57 -2.11 -18.12
CA GLU A 543 13.32 -3.26 -17.25
C GLU A 543 12.18 -3.06 -16.22
N VAL A 544 11.78 -1.81 -15.92
CA VAL A 544 10.63 -1.47 -15.05
C VAL A 544 9.35 -1.20 -15.89
N GLY A 545 9.43 -1.28 -17.22
CA GLY A 545 8.29 -1.13 -18.13
C GLY A 545 8.14 0.26 -18.76
N PHE A 546 9.16 1.12 -18.67
CA PHE A 546 9.19 2.35 -19.47
C PHE A 546 9.58 2.03 -20.91
N PHE A 547 9.05 2.78 -21.87
CA PHE A 547 9.55 2.84 -23.24
C PHE A 547 10.27 4.17 -23.49
N LYS A 548 11.29 4.17 -24.36
CA LYS A 548 11.86 5.40 -24.92
C LYS A 548 10.91 5.92 -26.00
N GLU A 549 10.38 7.12 -25.84
CA GLU A 549 9.52 7.75 -26.85
C GLU A 549 10.35 8.47 -27.92
N LYS A 550 11.23 9.39 -27.50
CA LYS A 550 12.13 10.16 -28.36
C LYS A 550 13.37 10.62 -27.59
N GLU A 551 14.23 11.39 -28.24
CA GLU A 551 15.23 12.19 -27.53
C GLU A 551 14.78 13.65 -27.46
N VAL A 552 15.20 14.34 -26.41
CA VAL A 552 14.91 15.76 -26.19
C VAL A 552 16.19 16.51 -25.85
N SER A 553 16.40 17.65 -26.51
CA SER A 553 17.55 18.52 -26.33
C SER A 553 17.22 19.65 -25.36
N PHE A 554 17.80 19.62 -24.18
CA PHE A 554 17.80 20.75 -23.24
C PHE A 554 19.10 21.56 -23.41
N PRO A 555 19.13 22.86 -23.04
CA PRO A 555 20.33 23.69 -23.17
C PRO A 555 21.60 23.14 -22.48
N HIS A 556 21.43 22.27 -21.48
CA HIS A 556 22.50 21.69 -20.66
C HIS A 556 22.69 20.17 -20.84
N LYS A 557 21.80 19.46 -21.57
CA LYS A 557 21.88 18.01 -21.78
C LYS A 557 21.05 17.52 -22.98
N GLN A 558 21.52 16.45 -23.62
CA GLN A 558 20.71 15.60 -24.48
C GLN A 558 20.14 14.44 -23.63
N SER A 559 18.83 14.23 -23.65
CA SER A 559 18.13 13.23 -22.82
C SER A 559 17.33 12.22 -23.65
N ASN A 560 17.29 10.96 -23.18
CA ASN A 560 16.28 10.00 -23.61
C ASN A 560 14.97 10.35 -22.88
N LEU A 561 13.86 10.56 -23.58
CA LEU A 561 12.56 10.68 -22.95
C LEU A 561 11.96 9.27 -22.74
N MET A 562 11.88 8.87 -21.48
CA MET A 562 11.29 7.61 -21.05
C MET A 562 9.87 7.86 -20.51
N LYS A 563 8.90 7.06 -20.93
CA LYS A 563 7.51 7.11 -20.44
C LYS A 563 7.07 5.73 -19.97
N ILE A 564 6.30 5.67 -18.89
CA ILE A 564 5.50 4.51 -18.51
C ILE A 564 4.04 4.92 -18.39
N ARG A 565 3.14 4.13 -18.99
CA ARG A 565 1.70 4.36 -18.93
C ARG A 565 1.06 3.47 -17.87
N ARG A 566 0.05 4.00 -17.18
CA ARG A 566 -0.71 3.28 -16.16
C ARG A 566 -1.39 2.01 -16.69
N GLU A 567 -1.83 2.04 -17.95
CA GLU A 567 -2.46 0.91 -18.64
C GLU A 567 -1.51 -0.27 -18.93
N ALA A 568 -0.20 -0.02 -18.92
CA ALA A 568 0.85 -1.01 -19.17
C ALA A 568 1.62 -1.41 -17.89
N TRP A 569 1.28 -0.81 -16.74
CA TRP A 569 1.89 -1.11 -15.46
C TRP A 569 1.06 -2.13 -14.69
N GLU A 570 1.64 -3.31 -14.44
CA GLU A 570 0.93 -4.42 -13.78
C GLU A 570 1.01 -4.38 -12.26
N ARG A 571 2.23 -4.19 -11.72
CA ARG A 571 2.52 -4.33 -10.29
C ARG A 571 3.84 -3.67 -9.92
N PRO A 572 4.09 -3.40 -8.62
CA PRO A 572 5.40 -3.02 -8.17
C PRO A 572 6.38 -4.20 -8.13
N GLU A 573 7.67 -3.85 -8.14
CA GLU A 573 8.78 -4.75 -7.81
C GLU A 573 8.73 -5.10 -6.31
N LEU A 574 8.86 -6.39 -5.96
CA LEU A 574 8.71 -6.95 -4.61
C LEU A 574 10.04 -7.48 -4.05
#